data_AF-A0A162NRS6-F1
#
_entry.id   AF-A0A162NRS6-F1
#
_cell.length_a   1.000
_cell.length_b   1.000
_cell.length_c   1.000
_cell.angle_alpha   90.00
_cell.angle_beta   90.00
_cell.angle_gamma   90.00
#
_symmetry.space_group_name_H-M   'P 1'
#
loop_
_entity.id
_entity.type
_entity.pdbx_description
1 polymer ?
#
loop_
_entity_poly.entity_id
_entity_poly.type
_entity_poly.pdbx_seq_one_letter_code
_entity_poly.pdbx_strand_id
1 'polypeptide(L)' 'MKPEYKYEVLYRIDGEETPTTNHVNVDGDSIEDIMTEIKEIEKKNTIVSIKNLSLGFL' A
#
# COMPACT_ATOMS: atom_id res chain seq x y z
N MET A 1 -5.69 17.26 14.95
CA MET A 1 -6.03 16.34 13.86
C MET A 1 -4.78 16.04 13.08
N LYS A 2 -4.39 14.77 12.99
CA LYS A 2 -3.21 14.36 12.22
C LYS A 2 -3.66 13.82 10.86
N PRO A 3 -2.92 14.08 9.77
CA PRO A 3 -3.26 13.48 8.49
C PRO A 3 -3.17 11.96 8.58
N GLU A 4 -3.97 11.24 7.80
CA GLU A 4 -3.87 9.79 7.59
C GLU A 4 -3.79 9.55 6.09
N TYR A 5 -2.92 8.64 5.66
CA TYR A 5 -2.77 8.29 4.27
C TYR A 5 -3.18 6.83 4.04
N LYS A 6 -4.09 6.62 3.08
CA LYS A 6 -4.58 5.28 2.73
C LYS A 6 -4.26 4.93 1.28
N TYR A 7 -3.63 3.78 1.09
CA TYR A 7 -3.26 3.23 -0.21
C TYR A 7 -3.84 1.84 -0.41
N GLU A 8 -4.25 1.55 -1.63
CA GLU A 8 -4.58 0.23 -2.14
C GLU A 8 -3.44 -0.23 -3.04
N VAL A 9 -2.86 -1.39 -2.72
CA VAL A 9 -1.75 -1.99 -3.45
C VAL A 9 -2.24 -3.29 -4.06
N LEU A 10 -2.32 -3.34 -5.39
CA LEU A 10 -2.62 -4.53 -6.16
C LEU A 10 -1.31 -5.16 -6.60
N TYR A 11 -1.08 -6.43 -6.27
CA TYR A 11 0.12 -7.16 -6.65
C TYR A 11 -0.20 -8.59 -7.11
N ARG A 12 0.69 -9.18 -7.90
CA ARG A 12 0.61 -10.57 -8.35
C ARG A 12 1.58 -11.41 -7.53
N ILE A 13 1.06 -12.49 -6.97
CA ILE A 13 1.83 -13.55 -6.33
C ILE A 13 2.19 -14.57 -7.40
N ASP A 14 3.46 -15.00 -7.46
CA ASP A 14 3.89 -16.02 -8.42
C ASP A 14 3.17 -17.34 -8.14
N GLY A 15 2.49 -17.87 -9.16
CA GLY A 15 1.68 -19.09 -9.05
C GLY A 15 0.19 -18.85 -8.80
N GLU A 16 -0.25 -17.61 -8.57
CA GLU A 16 -1.68 -17.26 -8.50
C GLU A 16 -2.18 -16.68 -9.82
N GLU A 17 -3.36 -17.12 -10.29
CA GLU A 17 -3.99 -16.59 -11.51
C GLU A 17 -4.55 -15.18 -11.31
N THR A 18 -5.03 -14.87 -10.11
CA THR A 18 -5.67 -13.59 -9.78
C THR A 18 -4.76 -12.73 -8.94
N PRO A 19 -4.68 -11.41 -9.20
CA PRO A 19 -3.93 -10.50 -8.35
C PRO A 19 -4.61 -10.33 -6.98
N THR A 20 -3.81 -10.02 -5.97
CA THR A 20 -4.23 -9.78 -4.60
C THR A 20 -4.17 -8.28 -4.28
N THR A 21 -5.16 -7.80 -3.53
CA THR A 21 -5.23 -6.42 -3.06
C THR A 21 -4.90 -6.33 -1.57
N ASN A 22 -3.99 -5.45 -1.20
CA ASN A 22 -3.69 -5.10 0.19
C ASN A 22 -3.91 -3.60 0.43
N HIS A 23 -4.33 -3.26 1.66
CA HIS A 23 -4.55 -1.87 2.06
C HIS A 23 -3.47 -1.44 3.06
N VAL A 24 -2.76 -0.38 2.73
CA VAL A 24 -1.73 0.22 3.58
C VAL A 24 -2.31 1.53 4.14
N ASN A 25 -2.45 1.60 5.46
CA ASN A 25 -2.84 2.82 6.17
C ASN A 25 -1.70 3.24 7.07
N VAL A 26 -1.32 4.52 7.04
CA VAL A 26 -0.37 5.09 7.99
C VAL A 26 -0.80 6.46 8.45
N ASP A 27 -0.31 6.82 9.63
CA ASP A 27 -0.37 8.19 10.13
C ASP A 27 0.51 9.11 9.26
N GLY A 28 0.09 10.35 9.10
CA GLY A 28 0.71 11.29 8.18
C GLY A 28 2.04 11.88 8.63
N ASP A 29 2.40 11.68 9.89
CA ASP A 29 3.76 11.92 10.39
C ASP A 29 4.75 10.82 9.91
N SER A 30 4.22 9.73 9.33
CA SER A 30 4.89 8.47 9.03
C SER A 30 4.76 8.09 7.54
N ILE A 31 4.66 9.05 6.64
CA ILE A 31 4.47 8.75 5.20
C ILE A 31 5.61 7.90 4.59
N GLU A 32 6.82 7.95 5.16
CA GLU A 32 7.94 7.08 4.77
C GLU A 32 7.66 5.60 5.07
N ASP A 33 6.80 5.32 6.06
CA ASP A 33 6.39 3.96 6.42
C ASP A 33 5.54 3.33 5.29
N ILE A 34 4.76 4.13 4.53
CA ILE A 34 4.06 3.63 3.32
C ILE A 34 5.04 3.09 2.30
N MET A 35 6.10 3.86 2.02
CA MET A 35 7.09 3.46 1.02
C MET A 35 7.84 2.20 1.47
N THR A 36 8.01 2.03 2.78
CA THR A 36 8.60 0.82 3.37
C THR A 36 7.68 -0.37 3.19
N GLU A 37 6.40 -0.26 3.56
CA GLU A 37 5.40 -1.33 3.38
C GLU A 37 5.23 -1.76 1.91
N ILE A 38 5.16 -0.78 1.00
CA ILE A 38 5.06 -1.05 -0.44
C ILE A 38 6.30 -1.80 -0.94
N LYS A 39 7.50 -1.41 -0.48
CA LYS A 39 8.75 -2.10 -0.84
C LYS A 39 8.80 -3.53 -0.31
N GLU A 40 8.29 -3.79 0.89
CA GLU A 40 8.21 -5.17 1.41
C GLU A 40 7.28 -6.04 0.57
N ILE A 41 6.18 -5.48 0.03
CA ILE A 41 5.32 -6.17 -0.93
C ILE A 41 6.07 -6.43 -2.24
N GLU A 42 6.77 -5.42 -2.76
CA GLU A 42 7.54 -5.50 -4.02
C GLU A 42 8.69 -6.52 -3.98
N LYS A 43 9.31 -6.72 -2.81
CA LYS A 43 10.38 -7.73 -2.63
C LYS A 43 9.92 -9.15 -2.94
N LYS A 44 8.63 -9.44 -2.75
CA LYS A 44 8.07 -10.80 -2.86
C LYS A 44 7.12 -10.95 -4.03
N ASN A 45 6.60 -9.84 -4.56
CA ASN A 45 5.49 -9.83 -5.50
C ASN A 45 5.70 -8.78 -6.59
N THR A 46 5.09 -9.00 -7.74
CA THR A 46 5.05 -7.97 -8.80
C THR A 46 3.91 -7.01 -8.52
N ILE A 47 4.21 -5.75 -8.20
CA ILE A 47 3.18 -4.71 -8.05
C ILE A 47 2.55 -4.43 -9.43
N VAL A 48 1.22 -4.51 -9.48
CA VAL A 48 0.41 -4.23 -10.68
C VAL A 48 -0.14 -2.81 -10.64
N SER A 49 -0.58 -2.34 -9.47
CA SER A 49 -1.13 -1.00 -9.30
C SER A 49 -1.01 -0.51 -7.86
N ILE A 50 -0.83 0.79 -7.70
CA ILE A 50 -0.88 1.48 -6.40
C ILE A 50 -1.85 2.64 -6.56
N LYS A 51 -2.90 2.66 -5.73
CA LYS A 51 -3.94 3.69 -5.75
C LYS A 51 -4.01 4.38 -4.39
N ASN A 52 -3.84 5.70 -4.38
CA ASN A 52 -4.15 6.48 -3.19
C ASN A 52 -5.68 6.59 -3.06
N LEU A 53 -6.22 6.12 -1.94
CA LEU A 53 -7.66 6.10 -1.68
C LEU A 53 -8.14 7.36 -0.98
N SER A 54 -7.34 7.95 -0.09
CA SER A 54 -7.70 9.18 0.60
C SER A 54 -6.58 9.76 1.46
N LEU A 55 -6.63 11.08 1.63
CA LEU A 55 -6.05 11.81 2.76
C LEU A 55 -7.16 12.03 3.80
N GLY A 56 -7.04 11.39 4.96
CA GLY A 56 -7.94 11.52 6.10
C GLY A 56 -7.36 12.41 7.20
N PHE A 57 -8.14 12.62 8.26
CA PHE A 57 -7.67 13.25 9.50
C PHE A 57 -8.17 12.44 10.72
N LEU A 58 -7.25 12.04 11.61
CA LEU A 58 -7.52 11.42 12.91
C LEU A 58 -7.58 12.46 14.04
#